data_AF-A0A931P7N5-F1
#
_entry.id   AF-A0A931P7N5-F1
#
_cell.length_a   1.000
_cell.length_b   1.000
_cell.length_c   1.000
_cell.angle_alpha   90.00
_cell.angle_beta   90.00
_cell.angle_gamma   90.00
#
_symmetry.space_group_name_H-M   'P 1'
#
loop_
_entity.id
_entity.type
_entity.pdbx_description
1 polymer ?
#
loop_
_entity_poly.entity_id
_entity_poly.type
_entity_poly.pdbx_seq_one_letter_code
_entity_poly.pdbx_strand_id
1 'polypeptide(L)'
;MILAQSIDTDSTDAVILALKRWVGQVTLTNPQTTSTGDYLARYWLIALAAIFLAALAVQGPKRFFAGLFRKSEFDQTLRSGLRRLRARLLVPMAMLGLVLCSWSTSQLLQYGKTSNLDALQLALRGKTVTAFALEQGSLTAVTPLRDLIGLADIWPLVAAGLFCGFRYASLAQWIPHSLKSRSQVRAQFAAQCFWIVASVWLVYRLVLGVSGDGGLPLHSGAWFEVVLEPLTMLLIDSVLLAWVIVELRDSLTASSERLAPNTEGIFDLFPAIVAVSFLLAPARMFSHVVWLSWNSALENMGESAQLPAEVVQYVVWGLSWGLIDLQIFAAPLAILAGAVAFSSGSVRGTAGVAWRTMRERGSLYFLVTLVMGTFAFLSTSTLTALMLSHPAEPWVLMAADFYSHLASLAIGLWYLSCLIELAEPFAAVPALDSMAEPNTHP
;
A
#
# COMPACT_ATOMS: atom_id res chain seq x y z
N MET A 1 14.45 -6.62 29.05
CA MET A 1 15.02 -7.84 29.67
C MET A 1 14.57 -9.13 28.98
N ILE A 2 13.28 -9.32 28.70
CA ILE A 2 12.74 -10.54 28.03
C ILE A 2 13.25 -10.72 26.59
N LEU A 3 13.31 -9.65 25.79
CA LEU A 3 13.80 -9.71 24.41
C LEU A 3 15.33 -9.81 24.31
N ALA A 4 16.07 -9.11 25.19
CA ALA A 4 17.52 -9.23 25.30
C ALA A 4 17.99 -10.63 25.78
N GLN A 5 17.09 -11.42 26.38
CA GLN A 5 17.34 -12.83 26.72
C GLN A 5 17.01 -13.79 25.56
N SER A 6 16.23 -13.37 24.55
CA SER A 6 15.83 -14.20 23.41
C SER A 6 16.46 -13.81 22.07
N ILE A 7 16.96 -12.58 21.96
CA ILE A 7 17.51 -11.96 20.74
C ILE A 7 18.80 -11.26 21.16
N ASP A 8 19.91 -11.57 20.49
CA ASP A 8 21.22 -10.93 20.70
C ASP A 8 21.08 -9.40 20.63
N THR A 9 21.79 -8.63 21.45
CA THR A 9 21.64 -7.16 21.54
C THR A 9 21.86 -6.49 20.18
N ASP A 10 22.80 -7.01 19.39
CA ASP A 10 23.07 -6.55 18.02
C ASP A 10 21.92 -6.83 17.04
N SER A 11 21.10 -7.85 17.30
CA SER A 11 19.89 -8.14 16.52
C SER A 11 18.67 -7.34 16.97
N THR A 12 18.67 -6.80 18.19
CA THR A 12 17.56 -5.98 18.69
C THR A 12 17.51 -4.61 17.98
N ASP A 13 18.66 -3.96 17.81
CA ASP A 13 18.72 -2.67 17.12
C ASP A 13 18.33 -2.80 15.64
N ALA A 14 18.75 -3.88 14.98
CA ALA A 14 18.41 -4.14 13.57
C ALA A 14 16.92 -4.42 13.37
N VAL A 15 16.31 -5.17 14.29
CA VAL A 15 14.86 -5.40 14.35
C VAL A 15 14.10 -4.08 14.54
N ILE A 16 14.54 -3.22 15.45
CA ILE A 16 13.91 -1.92 15.69
C ILE A 16 14.06 -1.02 14.45
N LEU A 17 15.23 -1.02 13.79
CA LEU A 17 15.44 -0.28 12.55
C LEU A 17 14.51 -0.79 11.44
N ALA A 18 14.38 -2.11 11.28
CA ALA A 18 13.48 -2.71 10.30
C ALA A 18 12.01 -2.31 10.55
N LEU A 19 11.56 -2.33 11.82
CA LEU A 19 10.23 -1.87 12.19
C LEU A 19 10.05 -0.37 11.92
N LYS A 20 11.03 0.48 12.28
CA LYS A 20 10.99 1.93 11.99
C LYS A 20 10.86 2.22 10.50
N ARG A 21 11.59 1.49 9.65
CA ARG A 21 11.51 1.65 8.19
C ARG A 21 10.14 1.19 7.65
N TRP A 22 9.54 0.16 8.25
CA TRP A 22 8.17 -0.26 7.92
C TRP A 22 7.13 0.81 8.29
N VAL A 23 7.18 1.31 9.52
CA VAL A 23 6.23 2.30 10.06
C VAL A 23 6.39 3.66 9.38
N GLY A 24 7.63 4.14 9.22
CA GLY A 24 7.87 5.50 8.75
C GLY A 24 7.87 5.65 7.23
N GLN A 25 8.22 4.59 6.49
CA GLN A 25 8.49 4.68 5.05
C GLN A 25 7.85 3.55 4.25
N VAL A 26 7.24 2.55 4.89
CA VAL A 26 6.79 1.33 4.21
C VAL A 26 7.95 0.59 3.51
N THR A 27 9.19 0.84 3.93
CA THR A 27 10.36 0.18 3.35
C THR A 27 10.57 -1.16 4.02
N LEU A 28 10.16 -2.22 3.34
CA LEU A 28 10.41 -3.60 3.76
C LEU A 28 11.92 -3.81 3.97
N THR A 29 12.29 -4.23 5.17
CA THR A 29 13.69 -4.42 5.57
C THR A 29 13.84 -5.77 6.26
N ASN A 30 14.92 -6.49 5.98
CA ASN A 30 15.24 -7.72 6.69
C ASN A 30 15.58 -7.39 8.16
N PRO A 31 14.90 -8.03 9.14
CA PRO A 31 15.19 -7.85 10.56
C PRO A 31 16.58 -8.36 10.99
N GLN A 32 17.25 -9.14 10.13
CA GLN A 32 18.58 -9.70 10.39
C GLN A 32 19.69 -8.83 9.79
N THR A 33 20.77 -8.67 10.56
CA THR A 33 22.01 -7.99 10.14
C THR A 33 22.81 -8.81 9.14
N THR A 34 22.81 -10.14 9.26
CA THR A 34 23.57 -11.01 8.36
C THR A 34 22.88 -11.23 7.01
N SER A 35 23.61 -10.99 5.92
CA SER A 35 23.17 -11.39 4.57
C SER A 35 23.45 -12.87 4.34
N THR A 36 22.41 -13.68 4.26
CA THR A 36 22.48 -15.00 3.60
C THR A 36 21.75 -14.90 2.28
N GLY A 37 22.50 -14.91 1.17
CA GLY A 37 21.99 -14.69 -0.19
C GLY A 37 20.80 -15.58 -0.59
N ASP A 38 20.69 -16.78 0.00
CA ASP A 38 19.58 -17.72 -0.21
C ASP A 38 18.21 -17.21 0.28
N TYR A 39 18.19 -16.27 1.24
CA TYR A 39 16.93 -15.81 1.85
C TYR A 39 16.25 -14.69 1.05
N LEU A 40 17.00 -13.93 0.25
CA LEU A 40 16.49 -12.73 -0.42
C LEU A 40 15.57 -13.06 -1.60
N ALA A 41 16.00 -13.96 -2.48
CA ALA A 41 15.15 -14.42 -3.58
C ALA A 41 13.95 -15.24 -3.09
N ARG A 42 14.07 -15.88 -1.91
CA ARG A 42 13.07 -16.81 -1.39
C ARG A 42 11.71 -16.16 -1.18
N TYR A 43 11.63 -14.97 -0.60
CA TYR A 43 10.34 -14.34 -0.30
C TYR A 43 9.59 -13.89 -1.54
N TRP A 44 10.29 -13.31 -2.52
CA TRP A 44 9.70 -12.98 -3.81
C TRP A 44 9.23 -14.24 -4.55
N LEU A 45 10.04 -15.30 -4.56
CA LEU A 45 9.67 -16.58 -5.15
C LEU A 45 8.49 -17.25 -4.43
N ILE A 46 8.40 -17.16 -3.10
CA ILE A 46 7.24 -17.66 -2.34
C ILE A 46 5.98 -16.86 -2.71
N ALA A 47 6.05 -15.54 -2.79
CA ALA A 47 4.92 -14.71 -3.21
C ALA A 47 4.45 -15.06 -4.63
N LEU A 48 5.39 -15.20 -5.57
CA LEU A 48 5.10 -15.65 -6.93
C LEU A 48 4.53 -17.07 -6.95
N ALA A 49 5.04 -17.98 -6.13
CA ALA A 49 4.52 -19.34 -6.01
C ALA A 49 3.09 -19.33 -5.44
N ALA A 50 2.79 -18.49 -4.44
CA ALA A 50 1.45 -18.33 -3.89
C ALA A 50 0.47 -17.83 -4.96
N ILE A 51 0.85 -16.82 -5.74
CA ILE A 51 0.05 -16.32 -6.87
C ILE A 51 -0.13 -17.41 -7.94
N PHE A 52 0.96 -18.10 -8.30
CA PHE A 52 0.93 -19.20 -9.27
C PHE A 52 -0.02 -20.30 -8.84
N LEU A 53 0.08 -20.77 -7.59
CA LEU A 53 -0.76 -21.83 -7.05
C LEU A 53 -2.22 -21.38 -6.95
N ALA A 54 -2.49 -20.16 -6.50
CA ALA A 54 -3.84 -19.61 -6.48
C ALA A 54 -4.44 -19.53 -7.89
N ALA A 55 -3.68 -19.02 -8.87
CA ALA A 55 -4.14 -18.92 -10.25
C ALA A 55 -4.36 -20.29 -10.88
N LEU A 56 -3.44 -21.23 -10.65
CA LEU A 56 -3.53 -22.61 -11.11
C LEU A 56 -4.76 -23.33 -10.54
N ALA A 57 -5.01 -23.16 -9.24
CA ALA A 57 -6.13 -23.77 -8.55
C ALA A 57 -7.48 -23.23 -9.05
N VAL A 58 -7.58 -21.91 -9.26
CA VAL A 58 -8.84 -21.24 -9.63
C VAL A 58 -9.14 -21.35 -11.14
N GLN A 59 -8.14 -21.17 -12.01
CA GLN A 59 -8.29 -21.25 -13.47
C GLN A 59 -8.28 -22.70 -13.98
N GLY A 60 -7.63 -23.61 -13.25
CA GLY A 60 -7.40 -25.00 -13.62
C GLY A 60 -6.12 -25.17 -14.48
N PRO A 61 -5.39 -26.30 -14.33
CA PRO A 61 -4.03 -26.46 -14.85
C PRO A 61 -3.95 -26.34 -16.38
N LYS A 62 -4.86 -26.98 -17.11
CA LYS A 62 -4.87 -26.96 -18.58
C LYS A 62 -5.02 -25.53 -19.13
N ARG A 63 -5.94 -24.75 -18.57
CA ARG A 63 -6.21 -23.37 -19.01
C ARG A 63 -5.08 -22.44 -18.60
N PHE A 64 -4.57 -22.61 -17.39
CA PHE A 64 -3.46 -21.82 -16.87
C PHE A 64 -2.21 -21.95 -17.75
N PHE A 65 -1.72 -23.18 -17.99
CA PHE A 65 -0.53 -23.38 -18.81
C PHE A 65 -0.73 -22.95 -20.27
N ALA A 66 -1.90 -23.21 -20.86
CA ALA A 66 -2.22 -22.69 -22.19
C ALA A 66 -2.24 -21.15 -22.24
N GLY A 67 -2.68 -20.51 -21.15
CA GLY A 67 -2.73 -19.06 -21.01
C GLY A 67 -1.35 -18.41 -20.89
N LEU A 68 -0.34 -19.10 -20.33
CA LEU A 68 1.03 -18.58 -20.23
C LEU A 68 1.66 -18.29 -21.60
N PHE A 69 1.25 -19.01 -22.65
CA PHE A 69 1.79 -18.87 -24.00
C PHE A 69 1.01 -17.86 -24.87
N ARG A 70 -0.03 -17.20 -24.33
CA ARG A 70 -0.82 -16.21 -25.06
C ARG A 70 -0.16 -14.83 -25.05
N LYS A 71 0.98 -14.74 -25.75
CA LYS A 71 1.78 -13.50 -25.83
C LYS A 71 0.94 -12.29 -26.27
N SER A 72 0.04 -12.44 -27.23
CA SER A 72 -0.79 -11.33 -27.74
C SER A 72 -1.68 -10.71 -26.66
N GLU A 73 -2.30 -11.52 -25.81
CA GLU A 73 -3.15 -11.04 -24.70
C GLU A 73 -2.33 -10.34 -23.63
N PHE A 74 -1.15 -10.86 -23.33
CA PHE A 74 -0.18 -10.23 -22.43
C PHE A 74 0.30 -8.88 -22.94
N ASP A 75 0.79 -8.83 -24.18
CA ASP A 75 1.27 -7.60 -24.81
C ASP A 75 0.15 -6.56 -24.95
N GLN A 76 -1.09 -6.99 -25.20
CA GLN A 76 -2.25 -6.10 -25.22
C GLN A 76 -2.52 -5.52 -23.84
N THR A 77 -2.51 -6.34 -22.78
CA THR A 77 -2.76 -5.89 -21.41
C THR A 77 -1.73 -4.86 -20.96
N LEU A 78 -0.44 -5.11 -21.20
CA LEU A 78 0.62 -4.15 -20.88
C LEU A 78 0.47 -2.83 -21.63
N ARG A 79 0.16 -2.89 -22.93
CA ARG A 79 -0.03 -1.70 -23.78
C ARG A 79 -1.28 -0.92 -23.39
N SER A 80 -2.38 -1.59 -23.09
CA SER A 80 -3.61 -0.96 -22.59
C SER A 80 -3.38 -0.30 -21.25
N GLY A 81 -2.73 -0.98 -20.30
CA GLY A 81 -2.37 -0.41 -18.99
C GLY A 81 -1.51 0.84 -19.14
N LEU A 82 -0.50 0.80 -20.01
CA LEU A 82 0.34 1.97 -20.29
C LEU A 82 -0.44 3.09 -21.00
N ARG A 83 -1.36 2.74 -21.90
CA ARG A 83 -2.23 3.71 -22.58
C ARG A 83 -3.14 4.43 -21.60
N ARG A 84 -3.72 3.72 -20.61
CA ARG A 84 -4.53 4.33 -19.54
C ARG A 84 -3.73 5.36 -18.76
N LEU A 85 -2.52 4.99 -18.34
CA LEU A 85 -1.63 5.89 -17.62
C LEU A 85 -1.26 7.14 -18.44
N ARG A 86 -0.99 6.96 -19.74
CA ARG A 86 -0.70 8.08 -20.66
C ARG A 86 -1.92 8.93 -21.01
N ALA A 87 -3.12 8.35 -21.04
CA ALA A 87 -4.35 9.11 -21.27
C ALA A 87 -4.67 10.03 -20.09
N ARG A 88 -4.20 9.68 -18.88
CA ARG A 88 -4.39 10.46 -17.67
C ARG A 88 -3.06 10.81 -16.98
N LEU A 89 -2.15 11.45 -17.72
CA LEU A 89 -0.82 11.85 -17.21
C LEU A 89 -0.87 12.73 -15.95
N LEU A 90 -1.98 13.43 -15.70
CA LEU A 90 -2.14 14.24 -14.50
C LEU A 90 -1.98 13.41 -13.22
N VAL A 91 -2.46 12.16 -13.17
CA VAL A 91 -2.34 11.30 -11.99
C VAL A 91 -0.87 11.00 -11.66
N PRO A 92 -0.07 10.35 -12.53
CA PRO A 92 1.33 10.09 -12.25
C PRO A 92 2.13 11.38 -12.00
N MET A 93 1.86 12.47 -12.74
CA MET A 93 2.57 13.75 -12.55
C MET A 93 2.25 14.37 -11.18
N ALA A 94 0.98 14.40 -10.78
CA ALA A 94 0.58 14.92 -9.48
C ALA A 94 1.15 14.05 -8.36
N MET A 95 1.08 12.72 -8.48
CA MET A 95 1.65 11.83 -7.46
C MET A 95 3.16 12.01 -7.33
N LEU A 96 3.91 11.97 -8.44
CA LEU A 96 5.36 12.16 -8.41
C LEU A 96 5.73 13.54 -7.86
N GLY A 97 5.02 14.60 -8.27
CA GLY A 97 5.25 15.96 -7.78
C GLY A 97 4.99 16.11 -6.29
N LEU A 98 3.85 15.61 -5.79
CA LEU A 98 3.48 15.71 -4.38
C LEU A 98 4.35 14.81 -3.49
N VAL A 99 4.75 13.63 -3.99
CA VAL A 99 5.76 12.78 -3.36
C VAL A 99 7.08 13.52 -3.27
N LEU A 100 7.59 14.07 -4.38
CA LEU A 100 8.83 14.83 -4.39
C LEU A 100 8.78 16.01 -3.40
N CYS A 101 7.68 16.76 -3.34
CA CYS A 101 7.50 17.82 -2.34
C CYS A 101 7.54 17.28 -0.91
N SER A 102 6.75 16.24 -0.60
CA SER A 102 6.68 15.65 0.75
C SER A 102 8.06 15.20 1.24
N TRP A 103 8.77 14.49 0.36
CA TRP A 103 10.08 13.93 0.66
C TRP A 103 11.18 14.98 0.69
N SER A 104 11.16 15.98 -0.18
CA SER A 104 12.12 17.09 -0.13
C SER A 104 12.02 17.83 1.21
N THR A 105 10.79 18.09 1.68
CA THR A 105 10.56 18.67 3.01
C THR A 105 11.09 17.76 4.11
N SER A 106 10.83 16.44 4.04
CA SER A 106 11.34 15.48 5.02
C SER A 106 12.88 15.46 5.06
N GLN A 107 13.53 15.44 3.90
CA GLN A 107 14.98 15.48 3.77
C GLN A 107 15.56 16.78 4.34
N LEU A 108 14.95 17.92 4.05
CA LEU A 108 15.38 19.21 4.61
C LEU A 108 15.31 19.23 6.14
N LEU A 109 14.28 18.62 6.74
CA LEU A 109 14.10 18.55 8.20
C LEU A 109 15.03 17.53 8.88
N GLN A 110 15.54 16.55 8.14
CA GLN A 110 16.39 15.48 8.66
C GLN A 110 17.85 15.59 8.21
N TYR A 111 18.18 16.59 7.39
CA TYR A 111 19.51 16.80 6.86
C TYR A 111 20.53 16.96 7.99
N GLY A 112 21.57 16.13 8.01
CA GLY A 112 22.64 16.18 8.99
C GLY A 112 22.34 15.53 10.35
N LYS A 113 21.18 14.88 10.55
CA LYS A 113 20.90 14.12 11.79
C LYS A 113 21.80 12.87 11.85
N THR A 114 22.68 12.79 12.84
CA THR A 114 23.63 11.68 13.03
C THR A 114 22.95 10.31 13.17
N SER A 115 21.73 10.27 13.72
CA SER A 115 20.91 9.05 13.84
C SER A 115 20.72 8.32 12.51
N ASN A 116 20.71 9.03 11.39
CA ASN A 116 20.53 8.44 10.07
C ASN A 116 21.82 7.79 9.55
N LEU A 117 22.99 8.30 9.98
CA LEU A 117 24.27 7.66 9.71
C LEU A 117 24.41 6.37 10.51
N ASP A 118 24.01 6.38 11.78
CA ASP A 118 23.99 5.18 12.62
C ASP A 118 23.06 4.12 12.04
N ALA A 119 21.87 4.53 11.57
CA ALA A 119 20.93 3.65 10.88
C ALA A 119 21.52 3.06 9.58
N LEU A 120 22.25 3.85 8.79
CA LEU A 120 22.95 3.37 7.59
C LEU A 120 24.03 2.34 7.94
N GLN A 121 24.85 2.62 8.95
CA GLN A 121 25.89 1.70 9.41
C GLN A 121 25.29 0.38 9.92
N LEU A 122 24.18 0.46 10.67
CA LEU A 122 23.46 -0.70 11.15
C LEU A 122 22.82 -1.51 10.01
N ALA A 123 22.22 -0.84 9.02
CA ALA A 123 21.63 -1.48 7.85
C ALA A 123 22.67 -2.24 6.98
N LEU A 124 23.88 -1.70 6.90
CA LEU A 124 24.99 -2.30 6.15
C LEU A 124 25.85 -3.26 6.99
N ARG A 125 25.58 -3.38 8.29
CA ARG A 125 26.38 -4.20 9.20
C ARG A 125 26.32 -5.67 8.78
N GLY A 126 27.42 -6.20 8.24
CA GLY A 126 27.47 -7.58 7.76
C GLY A 126 26.84 -7.81 6.38
N LYS A 127 26.54 -6.74 5.63
CA LYS A 127 26.00 -6.80 4.26
C LYS A 127 26.86 -5.99 3.30
N THR A 128 27.04 -6.49 2.08
CA THR A 128 27.56 -5.64 0.99
C THR A 128 26.45 -4.72 0.49
N VAL A 129 26.83 -3.58 -0.10
CA VAL A 129 25.88 -2.67 -0.77
C VAL A 129 25.01 -3.40 -1.78
N THR A 130 25.61 -4.31 -2.55
CA THR A 130 24.90 -5.14 -3.54
C THR A 130 23.89 -6.07 -2.89
N ALA A 131 24.24 -6.73 -1.78
CA ALA A 131 23.33 -7.61 -1.06
C ALA A 131 22.14 -6.84 -0.49
N PHE A 132 22.38 -5.68 0.12
CA PHE A 132 21.30 -4.82 0.63
C PHE A 132 20.41 -4.29 -0.50
N ALA A 133 20.99 -3.89 -1.63
CA ALA A 133 20.23 -3.43 -2.78
C ALA A 133 19.32 -4.54 -3.36
N LEU A 134 19.85 -5.75 -3.52
CA LEU A 134 19.08 -6.92 -3.97
C LEU A 134 17.98 -7.30 -2.97
N GLU A 135 18.24 -7.14 -1.67
CA GLU A 135 17.24 -7.32 -0.62
C GLU A 135 16.07 -6.33 -0.81
N GLN A 136 16.37 -5.04 -0.92
CA GLN A 136 15.37 -4.00 -1.16
C GLN A 136 14.57 -4.23 -2.46
N GLY A 137 15.27 -4.67 -3.50
CA GLY A 137 14.67 -5.16 -4.74
C GLY A 137 13.65 -6.26 -4.51
N SER A 138 14.09 -7.34 -3.87
CA SER A 138 13.28 -8.55 -3.66
C SER A 138 12.03 -8.25 -2.85
N LEU A 139 12.17 -7.43 -1.81
CA LEU A 139 11.07 -7.06 -0.95
C LEU A 139 10.08 -6.14 -1.65
N THR A 140 10.57 -5.18 -2.45
CA THR A 140 9.69 -4.31 -3.23
C THR A 140 8.93 -5.09 -4.31
N ALA A 141 9.53 -6.15 -4.87
CA ALA A 141 8.90 -7.03 -5.85
C ALA A 141 7.75 -7.88 -5.28
N VAL A 142 7.75 -8.18 -3.97
CA VAL A 142 6.61 -8.83 -3.28
C VAL A 142 5.38 -7.93 -3.30
N THR A 143 5.58 -6.61 -3.31
CA THR A 143 4.50 -5.62 -3.20
C THR A 143 4.58 -4.49 -4.22
N PRO A 144 4.29 -4.75 -5.51
CA PRO A 144 4.35 -3.69 -6.51
C PRO A 144 3.34 -2.55 -6.27
N LEU A 145 2.29 -2.77 -5.47
CA LEU A 145 1.29 -1.74 -5.11
C LEU A 145 1.59 -1.01 -3.80
N ARG A 146 2.69 -1.31 -3.10
CA ARG A 146 3.01 -0.82 -1.76
C ARG A 146 2.91 0.70 -1.62
N ASP A 147 3.48 1.42 -2.57
CA ASP A 147 3.52 2.88 -2.50
C ASP A 147 2.18 3.53 -2.90
N LEU A 148 1.26 2.76 -3.50
CA LEU A 148 -0.12 3.18 -3.78
C LEU A 148 -1.08 2.91 -2.61
N ILE A 149 -0.71 2.01 -1.71
CA ILE A 149 -1.48 1.70 -0.49
C ILE A 149 -0.91 2.43 0.75
N GLY A 150 0.12 3.27 0.56
CA GLY A 150 0.75 4.10 1.60
C GLY A 150 0.71 5.60 1.30
N LEU A 151 -0.36 6.08 0.68
CA LEU A 151 -0.50 7.47 0.23
C LEU A 151 -0.76 8.46 1.37
N ALA A 152 -1.20 8.00 2.54
CA ALA A 152 -1.43 8.80 3.75
C ALA A 152 -0.14 9.43 4.30
N ASP A 153 1.03 8.93 3.89
CA ASP A 153 2.34 9.50 4.26
C ASP A 153 2.73 10.71 3.41
N ILE A 154 2.02 10.93 2.29
CA ILE A 154 2.24 12.04 1.38
C ILE A 154 1.35 13.20 1.83
N TRP A 155 1.78 13.96 2.84
CA TRP A 155 0.97 15.01 3.46
C TRP A 155 0.38 16.04 2.45
N PRO A 156 1.06 16.45 1.35
CA PRO A 156 0.46 17.35 0.37
C PRO A 156 -0.73 16.71 -0.35
N LEU A 157 -0.66 15.40 -0.59
CA LEU A 157 -1.74 14.63 -1.21
C LEU A 157 -2.92 14.46 -0.24
N VAL A 158 -2.64 14.23 1.05
CA VAL A 158 -3.68 14.23 2.10
C VAL A 158 -4.38 15.59 2.16
N ALA A 159 -3.63 16.69 2.13
CA ALA A 159 -4.20 18.05 2.15
C ALA A 159 -5.09 18.33 0.92
N ALA A 160 -4.64 17.93 -0.27
CA ALA A 160 -5.42 18.05 -1.50
C ALA A 160 -6.70 17.19 -1.44
N GLY A 161 -6.58 15.94 -0.99
CA GLY A 161 -7.70 15.05 -0.76
C GLY A 161 -8.70 15.66 0.23
N LEU A 162 -8.23 16.10 1.39
CA LEU A 162 -9.01 16.77 2.43
C LEU A 162 -9.86 17.91 1.86
N PHE A 163 -9.23 18.80 1.08
CA PHE A 163 -9.94 19.90 0.42
C PHE A 163 -11.03 19.40 -0.52
N CYS A 164 -10.74 18.38 -1.34
CA CYS A 164 -11.74 17.79 -2.24
C CYS A 164 -12.91 17.14 -1.49
N GLY A 165 -12.62 16.41 -0.40
CA GLY A 165 -13.62 15.77 0.45
C GLY A 165 -14.52 16.79 1.15
N PHE A 166 -13.91 17.82 1.75
CA PHE A 166 -14.62 18.94 2.36
C PHE A 166 -15.52 19.64 1.34
N ARG A 167 -14.96 20.05 0.19
CA ARG A 167 -15.70 20.73 -0.87
C ARG A 167 -16.91 19.92 -1.33
N TYR A 168 -16.74 18.60 -1.55
CA TYR A 168 -17.85 17.74 -1.97
C TYR A 168 -18.92 17.62 -0.89
N ALA A 169 -18.53 17.35 0.36
CA ALA A 169 -19.47 17.27 1.48
C ALA A 169 -20.25 18.58 1.69
N SER A 170 -19.56 19.73 1.59
CA SER A 170 -20.15 21.06 1.74
C SER A 170 -21.07 21.46 0.59
N LEU A 171 -20.84 20.98 -0.63
CA LEU A 171 -21.75 21.23 -1.74
C LEU A 171 -22.96 20.28 -1.69
N ALA A 172 -22.73 19.00 -1.37
CA ALA A 172 -23.78 18.00 -1.30
C ALA A 172 -24.82 18.29 -0.20
N GLN A 173 -24.45 18.96 0.90
CA GLN A 173 -25.39 19.29 1.98
C GLN A 173 -26.54 20.21 1.53
N TRP A 174 -26.34 21.02 0.50
CA TRP A 174 -27.35 21.94 -0.02
C TRP A 174 -28.36 21.29 -0.97
N ILE A 175 -28.11 20.05 -1.39
CA ILE A 175 -29.03 19.27 -2.23
C ILE A 175 -30.07 18.61 -1.31
N PRO A 176 -31.39 18.82 -1.52
CA PRO A 176 -32.44 18.16 -0.74
C PRO A 176 -32.30 16.63 -0.76
N HIS A 177 -32.50 15.97 0.38
CA HIS A 177 -32.37 14.52 0.49
C HIS A 177 -33.30 13.74 -0.44
N SER A 178 -34.49 14.29 -0.76
CA SER A 178 -35.45 13.69 -1.70
C SER A 178 -34.94 13.60 -3.14
N LEU A 179 -33.95 14.41 -3.50
CA LEU A 179 -33.37 14.45 -4.85
C LEU A 179 -32.07 13.64 -4.98
N LYS A 180 -31.55 13.10 -3.86
CA LYS A 180 -30.29 12.36 -3.85
C LYS A 180 -30.51 10.89 -4.20
N SER A 181 -29.66 10.36 -5.08
CA SER A 181 -29.57 8.92 -5.28
C SER A 181 -29.02 8.23 -4.01
N ARG A 182 -29.28 6.93 -3.85
CA ARG A 182 -28.66 6.14 -2.75
C ARG A 182 -27.13 6.18 -2.80
N SER A 183 -26.55 6.31 -3.99
CA SER A 183 -25.09 6.44 -4.14
C SER A 183 -24.60 7.77 -3.60
N GLN A 184 -25.25 8.87 -3.98
CA GLN A 184 -24.90 10.21 -3.52
C GLN A 184 -24.99 10.36 -2.00
N VAL A 185 -25.98 9.74 -1.36
CA VAL A 185 -26.08 9.75 0.12
C VAL A 185 -24.89 9.04 0.76
N ARG A 186 -24.49 7.87 0.25
CA ARG A 186 -23.32 7.13 0.74
C ARG A 186 -22.02 7.88 0.48
N ALA A 187 -21.87 8.43 -0.73
CA ALA A 187 -20.71 9.22 -1.12
C ALA A 187 -20.56 10.47 -0.24
N GLN A 188 -21.65 11.17 0.06
CA GLN A 188 -21.65 12.31 0.98
C GLN A 188 -21.20 11.91 2.38
N PHE A 189 -21.73 10.81 2.92
CA PHE A 189 -21.33 10.31 4.24
C PHE A 189 -19.85 9.93 4.28
N ALA A 190 -19.35 9.18 3.28
CA ALA A 190 -17.95 8.82 3.18
C ALA A 190 -17.04 10.05 3.07
N ALA A 191 -17.45 11.07 2.29
CA ALA A 191 -16.74 12.33 2.19
C ALA A 191 -16.68 13.07 3.53
N GLN A 192 -17.79 13.08 4.29
CA GLN A 192 -17.85 13.68 5.63
C GLN A 192 -16.88 12.99 6.61
N CYS A 193 -16.92 11.66 6.68
CA CYS A 193 -15.98 10.91 7.51
C CYS A 193 -14.54 11.19 7.11
N PHE A 194 -14.25 11.16 5.81
CA PHE A 194 -12.89 11.34 5.30
C PHE A 194 -12.31 12.71 5.63
N TRP A 195 -13.03 13.82 5.38
CA TRP A 195 -12.44 15.14 5.64
C TRP A 195 -12.18 15.38 7.14
N ILE A 196 -13.03 14.84 8.02
CA ILE A 196 -12.81 14.89 9.48
C ILE A 196 -11.54 14.11 9.83
N VAL A 197 -11.46 12.85 9.40
CA VAL A 197 -10.34 11.94 9.68
C VAL A 197 -9.02 12.50 9.11
N ALA A 198 -9.03 12.99 7.87
CA ALA A 198 -7.87 13.58 7.22
C ALA A 198 -7.42 14.88 7.91
N SER A 199 -8.34 15.67 8.46
CA SER A 199 -7.99 16.87 9.25
C SER A 199 -7.24 16.50 10.52
N VAL A 200 -7.76 15.52 11.28
CA VAL A 200 -7.13 15.02 12.50
C VAL A 200 -5.75 14.42 12.18
N TRP A 201 -5.65 13.61 11.13
CA TRP A 201 -4.38 13.04 10.68
C TRP A 201 -3.34 14.10 10.30
N LEU A 202 -3.75 15.13 9.57
CA LEU A 202 -2.83 16.17 9.13
C LEU A 202 -2.30 16.99 10.31
N VAL A 203 -3.17 17.33 11.28
CA VAL A 203 -2.74 17.98 12.53
C VAL A 203 -1.77 17.07 13.29
N TYR A 204 -2.11 15.79 13.45
CA TYR A 204 -1.25 14.79 14.09
C TYR A 204 0.13 14.71 13.41
N ARG A 205 0.19 14.65 12.08
CA ARG A 205 1.46 14.61 11.32
C ARG A 205 2.26 15.90 11.41
N LEU A 206 1.62 17.06 11.51
CA LEU A 206 2.31 18.33 11.74
C LEU A 206 2.96 18.37 13.12
N VAL A 207 2.25 17.93 14.17
CA VAL A 207 2.82 17.82 15.53
C VAL A 207 4.01 16.86 15.52
N LEU A 208 3.88 15.71 14.85
CA LEU A 208 4.97 14.76 14.67
C LEU A 208 6.20 15.35 14.00
N GLY A 209 6.00 16.05 12.88
CA GLY A 209 7.10 16.68 12.15
C GLY A 209 7.87 17.69 13.01
N VAL A 210 7.18 18.41 13.89
CA VAL A 210 7.78 19.40 14.81
C VAL A 210 8.45 18.74 16.02
N SER A 211 7.92 17.60 16.51
CA SER A 211 8.45 16.89 17.69
C SER A 211 9.88 16.34 17.50
N GLY A 212 10.32 16.13 16.25
CA GLY A 212 11.70 15.75 15.93
C GLY A 212 11.95 14.23 15.85
N ASP A 213 10.98 13.39 16.23
CA ASP A 213 11.07 11.92 16.32
C ASP A 213 11.08 11.16 14.97
N GLY A 214 11.54 11.81 13.91
CA GLY A 214 11.70 11.18 12.59
C GLY A 214 10.37 10.78 11.93
N GLY A 215 9.23 11.29 12.40
CA GLY A 215 7.90 11.00 11.86
C GLY A 215 7.29 9.68 12.34
N LEU A 216 7.88 9.06 13.37
CA LEU A 216 7.32 7.91 14.07
C LEU A 216 6.14 8.34 14.94
N PRO A 217 5.14 7.48 15.17
CA PRO A 217 3.97 7.81 15.99
C PRO A 217 4.25 8.46 17.35
N LEU A 218 3.44 9.46 17.72
CA LEU A 218 3.53 10.14 19.01
C LEU A 218 3.28 9.12 20.10
N HIS A 219 4.24 8.96 20.99
CA HIS A 219 4.12 8.03 22.09
C HIS A 219 3.44 8.68 23.29
N SER A 220 2.12 8.93 23.22
CA SER A 220 1.41 9.55 24.34
C SER A 220 1.05 8.57 25.46
N GLY A 221 1.36 7.27 25.27
CA GLY A 221 1.02 6.19 26.19
C GLY A 221 -0.46 5.76 26.13
N ALA A 222 -1.27 6.36 25.25
CA ALA A 222 -2.69 6.10 25.19
C ALA A 222 -3.05 4.86 24.34
N TRP A 223 -3.64 3.84 24.96
CA TRP A 223 -4.04 2.59 24.32
C TRP A 223 -4.98 2.74 23.10
N PHE A 224 -5.73 3.85 23.01
CA PHE A 224 -6.60 4.09 21.86
C PHE A 224 -5.82 4.43 20.58
N GLU A 225 -4.59 4.97 20.67
CA GLU A 225 -3.76 5.29 19.50
C GLU A 225 -3.42 4.05 18.67
N VAL A 226 -3.19 2.92 19.35
CA VAL A 226 -2.91 1.60 18.76
C VAL A 226 -3.96 1.21 17.70
N VAL A 227 -5.21 1.61 17.91
CA VAL A 227 -6.32 1.31 16.98
C VAL A 227 -6.63 2.50 16.09
N LEU A 228 -6.64 3.72 16.65
CA LEU A 228 -7.09 4.91 15.96
C LEU A 228 -6.13 5.31 14.82
N GLU A 229 -4.84 5.15 15.03
CA GLU A 229 -3.83 5.57 14.05
C GLU A 229 -3.85 4.67 12.81
N PRO A 230 -3.73 3.32 12.90
CA PRO A 230 -3.82 2.48 11.71
C PRO A 230 -5.18 2.60 11.00
N LEU A 231 -6.27 2.76 11.76
CA LEU A 231 -7.61 2.91 11.18
C LEU A 231 -7.72 4.22 10.37
N THR A 232 -7.17 5.31 10.90
CA THR A 232 -7.16 6.61 10.25
C THR A 232 -6.31 6.59 8.98
N MET A 233 -5.12 5.98 9.04
CA MET A 233 -4.28 5.74 7.87
C MET A 233 -5.01 4.92 6.82
N LEU A 234 -5.62 3.80 7.21
CA LEU A 234 -6.36 2.93 6.31
C LEU A 234 -7.48 3.69 5.58
N LEU A 235 -8.25 4.51 6.29
CA LEU A 235 -9.34 5.30 5.68
C LEU A 235 -8.79 6.32 4.67
N ILE A 236 -7.69 7.00 4.99
CA ILE A 236 -7.06 7.99 4.11
C ILE A 236 -6.43 7.31 2.89
N ASP A 237 -5.64 6.26 3.09
CA ASP A 237 -5.04 5.43 2.04
C ASP A 237 -6.12 4.94 1.08
N SER A 238 -7.28 4.53 1.61
CA SER A 238 -8.40 4.05 0.80
C SER A 238 -9.05 5.11 -0.08
N VAL A 239 -9.24 6.35 0.41
CA VAL A 239 -9.77 7.44 -0.42
C VAL A 239 -8.77 7.84 -1.49
N LEU A 240 -7.49 7.95 -1.13
CA LEU A 240 -6.44 8.33 -2.08
C LEU A 240 -6.21 7.26 -3.14
N LEU A 241 -6.28 5.98 -2.77
CA LEU A 241 -6.25 4.87 -3.74
C LEU A 241 -7.51 4.85 -4.61
N ALA A 242 -8.69 5.10 -4.05
CA ALA A 242 -9.93 5.23 -4.83
C ALA A 242 -9.82 6.33 -5.89
N TRP A 243 -9.20 7.46 -5.57
CA TRP A 243 -8.88 8.51 -6.54
C TRP A 243 -8.05 7.97 -7.70
N VAL A 244 -6.91 7.33 -7.42
CA VAL A 244 -6.06 6.75 -8.46
C VAL A 244 -6.83 5.74 -9.32
N ILE A 245 -7.60 4.84 -8.70
CA ILE A 245 -8.38 3.82 -9.40
C ILE A 245 -9.43 4.43 -10.31
N VAL A 246 -10.20 5.40 -9.83
CA VAL A 246 -11.27 6.05 -10.61
C VAL A 246 -10.69 6.82 -11.79
N GLU A 247 -9.60 7.56 -11.58
CA GLU A 247 -8.96 8.32 -12.65
C GLU A 247 -8.34 7.41 -13.73
N LEU A 248 -7.76 6.25 -13.35
CA LEU A 248 -7.22 5.27 -14.29
C LEU A 248 -8.32 4.44 -14.98
N ARG A 249 -9.43 4.18 -14.30
CA ARG A 249 -10.60 3.51 -14.89
C ARG A 249 -11.23 4.39 -15.97
N ASP A 250 -11.45 5.66 -15.64
CA ASP A 250 -12.15 6.61 -16.50
C ASP A 250 -11.22 7.23 -17.57
N SER A 251 -9.91 6.91 -17.56
CA SER A 251 -8.89 7.55 -18.41
C SER A 251 -9.16 7.45 -19.93
N LEU A 252 -9.83 6.38 -20.37
CA LEU A 252 -10.09 6.14 -21.80
C LEU A 252 -11.47 6.63 -22.26
N THR A 253 -12.36 6.95 -21.33
CA THR A 253 -13.76 7.33 -21.60
C THR A 253 -14.05 8.78 -21.25
N ALA A 254 -13.33 9.36 -20.29
CA ALA A 254 -13.47 10.76 -19.92
C ALA A 254 -12.89 11.69 -21.01
N SER A 255 -13.57 12.81 -21.26
CA SER A 255 -13.00 13.88 -22.08
C SER A 255 -11.71 14.39 -21.43
N SER A 256 -10.67 14.58 -22.24
CA SER A 256 -9.35 15.06 -21.80
C SER A 256 -9.39 16.44 -21.10
N GLU A 257 -10.50 17.17 -21.24
CA GLU A 257 -10.71 18.51 -20.68
C GLU A 257 -11.11 18.51 -19.19
N ARG A 258 -11.51 17.36 -18.62
CA ARG A 258 -11.93 17.30 -17.22
C ARG A 258 -10.70 17.37 -16.30
N LEU A 259 -10.40 18.58 -15.82
CA LEU A 259 -9.35 18.85 -14.83
C LEU A 259 -9.75 18.46 -13.40
N ALA A 260 -11.05 18.44 -13.09
CA ALA A 260 -11.55 18.16 -11.75
C ALA A 260 -11.76 16.65 -11.51
N PRO A 261 -11.34 16.11 -10.35
CA PRO A 261 -11.48 14.70 -10.04
C PRO A 261 -12.96 14.26 -9.98
N ASN A 262 -13.22 12.98 -10.25
CA ASN A 262 -14.55 12.41 -10.13
C ASN A 262 -14.91 12.05 -8.68
N THR A 263 -15.12 13.07 -7.85
CA THR A 263 -15.29 12.90 -6.39
C THR A 263 -16.43 11.97 -5.98
N GLU A 264 -17.57 12.00 -6.69
CA GLU A 264 -18.66 11.05 -6.45
C GLU A 264 -18.20 9.61 -6.70
N GLY A 265 -17.57 9.35 -7.85
CA GLY A 265 -17.04 8.03 -8.18
C GLY A 265 -15.98 7.52 -7.21
N ILE A 266 -15.20 8.41 -6.59
CA ILE A 266 -14.20 8.08 -5.56
C ILE A 266 -14.88 7.56 -4.30
N PHE A 267 -15.84 8.32 -3.78
CA PHE A 267 -16.54 7.96 -2.56
C PHE A 267 -17.57 6.85 -2.76
N ASP A 268 -18.06 6.64 -3.98
CA ASP A 268 -18.91 5.50 -4.34
C ASP A 268 -18.21 4.13 -4.20
N LEU A 269 -16.87 4.10 -4.16
CA LEU A 269 -16.12 2.86 -3.90
C LEU A 269 -16.12 2.45 -2.42
N PHE A 270 -16.66 3.28 -1.52
CA PHE A 270 -16.85 2.90 -0.12
C PHE A 270 -18.07 1.98 0.05
N PRO A 271 -17.99 0.92 0.89
CA PRO A 271 -16.87 0.53 1.75
C PRO A 271 -15.84 -0.42 1.11
N ALA A 272 -16.06 -0.92 -0.11
CA ALA A 272 -15.19 -1.94 -0.72
C ALA A 272 -13.71 -1.55 -0.77
N ILE A 273 -13.39 -0.29 -1.07
CA ILE A 273 -11.99 0.14 -1.14
C ILE A 273 -11.27 0.04 0.20
N VAL A 274 -11.96 0.24 1.33
CA VAL A 274 -11.38 0.08 2.67
C VAL A 274 -10.99 -1.36 2.93
N ALA A 275 -11.88 -2.30 2.59
CA ALA A 275 -11.59 -3.72 2.70
C ALA A 275 -10.42 -4.14 1.80
N VAL A 276 -10.37 -3.61 0.58
CA VAL A 276 -9.27 -3.88 -0.35
C VAL A 276 -7.95 -3.32 0.18
N SER A 277 -7.88 -2.07 0.59
CA SER A 277 -6.65 -1.48 1.16
C SER A 277 -6.14 -2.27 2.36
N PHE A 278 -7.04 -2.71 3.25
CA PHE A 278 -6.69 -3.54 4.40
C PHE A 278 -6.08 -4.88 3.99
N LEU A 279 -6.66 -5.53 2.99
CA LEU A 279 -6.19 -6.82 2.47
C LEU A 279 -4.90 -6.71 1.65
N LEU A 280 -4.61 -5.55 1.06
CA LEU A 280 -3.39 -5.32 0.28
C LEU A 280 -2.19 -4.93 1.14
N ALA A 281 -2.41 -4.26 2.28
CA ALA A 281 -1.37 -3.74 3.16
C ALA A 281 -1.47 -4.25 4.62
N PRO A 282 -1.73 -5.55 4.90
CA PRO A 282 -1.93 -6.00 6.27
C PRO A 282 -0.70 -5.77 7.14
N ALA A 283 0.50 -5.91 6.56
CA ALA A 283 1.75 -5.66 7.24
C ALA A 283 1.93 -4.19 7.65
N ARG A 284 1.39 -3.22 6.88
CA ARG A 284 1.40 -1.79 7.24
C ARG A 284 0.59 -1.55 8.51
N MET A 285 -0.63 -2.08 8.54
CA MET A 285 -1.48 -1.91 9.71
C MET A 285 -0.86 -2.60 10.93
N PHE A 286 -0.34 -3.81 10.73
CA PHE A 286 0.28 -4.59 11.79
C PHE A 286 1.57 -3.94 12.32
N SER A 287 2.40 -3.31 11.47
CA SER A 287 3.63 -2.65 11.93
C SER A 287 3.34 -1.47 12.85
N HIS A 288 2.32 -0.67 12.55
CA HIS A 288 1.90 0.44 13.43
C HIS A 288 1.34 -0.09 14.75
N VAL A 289 0.51 -1.14 14.71
CA VAL A 289 0.01 -1.80 15.93
C VAL A 289 1.17 -2.32 16.78
N VAL A 290 2.14 -3.02 16.18
CA VAL A 290 3.32 -3.54 16.89
C VAL A 290 4.16 -2.40 17.45
N TRP A 291 4.42 -1.33 16.69
CA TRP A 291 5.19 -0.16 17.16
C TRP A 291 4.54 0.52 18.37
N LEU A 292 3.25 0.86 18.25
CA LEU A 292 2.51 1.53 19.30
C LEU A 292 2.35 0.62 20.53
N SER A 293 1.99 -0.65 20.33
CA SER A 293 1.84 -1.61 21.41
C SER A 293 3.17 -1.90 22.11
N TRP A 294 4.27 -1.98 21.36
CA TRP A 294 5.62 -2.21 21.90
C TRP A 294 6.02 -1.08 22.84
N ASN A 295 5.91 0.16 22.38
CA ASN A 295 6.26 1.31 23.20
C ASN A 295 5.30 1.44 24.40
N SER A 296 3.99 1.27 24.19
CA SER A 296 3.00 1.32 25.29
C SER A 296 3.15 0.19 26.30
N ALA A 297 3.58 -1.00 25.86
CA ALA A 297 3.87 -2.12 26.75
C ALA A 297 5.15 -1.89 27.56
N LEU A 298 6.22 -1.38 26.94
CA LEU A 298 7.48 -1.09 27.65
C LEU A 298 7.31 -0.04 28.74
N GLU A 299 6.47 0.98 28.52
CA GLU A 299 6.26 2.05 29.51
C GLU A 299 5.26 1.68 30.61
N ASN A 300 4.17 0.97 30.28
CA ASN A 300 3.13 0.63 31.25
C ASN A 300 3.39 -0.68 32.01
N MET A 301 4.26 -1.55 31.49
CA MET A 301 4.65 -2.79 32.16
C MET A 301 5.95 -2.56 32.92
N GLY A 302 5.81 -1.89 34.07
CA GLY A 302 6.82 -1.99 35.13
C GLY A 302 7.14 -3.46 35.45
N GLU A 303 8.25 -3.69 36.14
CA GLU A 303 8.97 -4.96 36.38
C GLU A 303 8.14 -6.22 36.77
N SER A 304 6.84 -6.09 37.01
CA SER A 304 5.95 -7.13 37.55
C SER A 304 4.85 -7.66 36.61
N ALA A 305 4.62 -7.09 35.43
CA ALA A 305 3.58 -7.59 34.50
C ALA A 305 4.16 -8.54 33.44
N GLN A 306 4.06 -9.85 33.69
CA GLN A 306 4.37 -10.86 32.67
C GLN A 306 3.27 -10.86 31.61
N LEU A 307 3.59 -10.44 30.39
CA LEU A 307 2.73 -10.64 29.23
C LEU A 307 2.48 -12.15 29.02
N PRO A 308 1.27 -12.55 28.58
CA PRO A 308 1.04 -13.92 28.14
C PRO A 308 2.09 -14.31 27.09
N ALA A 309 2.64 -15.52 27.20
CA ALA A 309 3.70 -15.99 26.30
C ALA A 309 3.30 -15.90 24.82
N GLU A 310 2.02 -16.11 24.50
CA GLU A 310 1.47 -15.96 23.16
C GLU A 310 1.60 -14.53 22.63
N VAL A 311 1.31 -13.51 23.45
CA VAL A 311 1.44 -12.09 23.06
C VAL A 311 2.91 -11.76 22.79
N VAL A 312 3.82 -12.27 23.62
CA VAL A 312 5.27 -12.10 23.40
C VAL A 312 5.71 -12.77 22.10
N GLN A 313 5.23 -13.97 21.81
CA GLN A 313 5.53 -14.67 20.55
C GLN A 313 5.01 -13.91 19.33
N TYR A 314 3.79 -13.36 19.37
CA TYR A 314 3.26 -12.56 18.27
C TYR A 314 4.04 -11.26 18.05
N VAL A 315 4.45 -10.59 19.13
CA VAL A 315 5.29 -9.39 19.05
C VAL A 315 6.66 -9.75 18.48
N VAL A 316 7.30 -10.82 18.93
CA VAL A 316 8.59 -11.30 18.42
C VAL A 316 8.49 -11.71 16.94
N TRP A 317 7.41 -12.39 16.55
CA TRP A 317 7.15 -12.73 15.14
C TRP A 317 6.96 -11.47 14.29
N GLY A 318 6.16 -10.50 14.75
CA GLY A 318 5.95 -9.22 14.07
C GLY A 318 7.21 -8.36 13.96
N LEU A 319 8.06 -8.39 14.99
CA LEU A 319 9.37 -7.74 15.00
C LEU A 319 10.40 -8.45 14.11
N SER A 320 10.17 -9.73 13.78
CA SER A 320 11.02 -10.50 12.89
C SER A 320 10.40 -10.60 11.48
N TRP A 321 10.11 -11.81 11.02
CA TRP A 321 9.70 -12.06 9.63
C TRP A 321 8.20 -11.85 9.38
N GLY A 322 7.40 -11.66 10.43
CA GLY A 322 5.96 -11.68 10.34
C GLY A 322 5.35 -10.63 9.43
N LEU A 323 5.94 -9.43 9.38
CA LEU A 323 5.50 -8.39 8.44
C LEU A 323 5.69 -8.81 6.97
N ILE A 324 6.79 -9.51 6.67
CA ILE A 324 7.07 -10.02 5.33
C ILE A 324 6.10 -11.18 5.03
N ASP A 325 5.89 -12.10 5.97
CA ASP A 325 4.96 -13.22 5.83
C ASP A 325 3.53 -12.74 5.52
N LEU A 326 3.01 -11.78 6.30
CA LEU A 326 1.68 -11.18 6.08
C LEU A 326 1.54 -10.62 4.68
N GLN A 327 2.60 -9.99 4.19
CA GLN A 327 2.58 -9.35 2.90
C GLN A 327 2.68 -10.34 1.73
N ILE A 328 3.38 -11.46 1.92
CA ILE A 328 3.38 -12.59 0.99
C ILE A 328 1.97 -13.20 0.89
N PHE A 329 1.28 -13.37 2.02
CA PHE A 329 -0.11 -13.84 2.03
C PHE A 329 -1.07 -12.87 1.32
N ALA A 330 -0.78 -11.56 1.37
CA ALA A 330 -1.55 -10.54 0.66
C ALA A 330 -1.29 -10.49 -0.85
N ALA A 331 -0.16 -11.02 -1.34
CA ALA A 331 0.23 -10.88 -2.75
C ALA A 331 -0.82 -11.41 -3.75
N PRO A 332 -1.45 -12.59 -3.56
CA PRO A 332 -2.54 -13.06 -4.44
C PRO A 332 -3.79 -12.17 -4.42
N LEU A 333 -3.96 -11.36 -3.38
CA LEU A 333 -5.11 -10.45 -3.23
C LEU A 333 -4.94 -9.15 -4.04
N ALA A 334 -3.76 -8.90 -4.63
CA ALA A 334 -3.51 -7.73 -5.48
C ALA A 334 -4.55 -7.57 -6.60
N ILE A 335 -5.11 -8.67 -7.12
CA ILE A 335 -6.18 -8.66 -8.12
C ILE A 335 -7.43 -7.87 -7.68
N LEU A 336 -7.70 -7.76 -6.38
CA LEU A 336 -8.81 -6.99 -5.83
C LEU A 336 -8.70 -5.48 -6.15
N ALA A 337 -7.48 -4.96 -6.29
CA ALA A 337 -7.22 -3.56 -6.62
C ALA A 337 -7.76 -3.17 -8.01
N GLY A 338 -7.69 -4.08 -8.98
CA GLY A 338 -8.32 -3.89 -10.30
C GLY A 338 -9.83 -4.11 -10.25
N ALA A 339 -10.27 -5.13 -9.52
CA ALA A 339 -11.68 -5.51 -9.42
C ALA A 339 -12.56 -4.43 -8.76
N VAL A 340 -12.04 -3.73 -7.75
CA VAL A 340 -12.82 -2.74 -6.99
C VAL A 340 -13.27 -1.57 -7.86
N ALA A 341 -12.54 -1.25 -8.92
CA ALA A 341 -12.87 -0.20 -9.90
C ALA A 341 -14.29 -0.35 -10.49
N PHE A 342 -14.81 -1.58 -10.54
CA PHE A 342 -16.09 -1.94 -11.15
C PHE A 342 -17.13 -2.46 -10.14
N SER A 343 -16.91 -2.26 -8.84
CA SER A 343 -17.73 -2.86 -7.78
C SER A 343 -18.86 -1.97 -7.25
N SER A 344 -18.87 -0.67 -7.59
CA SER A 344 -19.77 0.35 -7.03
C SER A 344 -19.85 0.32 -5.49
N GLY A 345 -18.71 0.02 -4.85
CA GLY A 345 -18.56 -0.03 -3.39
C GLY A 345 -18.98 -1.35 -2.73
N SER A 346 -19.46 -2.34 -3.48
CA SER A 346 -19.85 -3.64 -2.94
C SER A 346 -18.65 -4.57 -2.73
N VAL A 347 -18.37 -4.95 -1.47
CA VAL A 347 -17.31 -5.92 -1.13
C VAL A 347 -17.54 -7.26 -1.86
N ARG A 348 -18.78 -7.74 -1.88
CA ARG A 348 -19.17 -8.96 -2.60
C ARG A 348 -19.01 -8.79 -4.11
N GLY A 349 -19.32 -7.61 -4.64
CA GLY A 349 -19.12 -7.25 -6.04
C GLY A 349 -17.63 -7.32 -6.43
N THR A 350 -16.76 -6.71 -5.62
CA THR A 350 -15.30 -6.76 -5.80
C THR A 350 -14.79 -8.20 -5.80
N ALA A 351 -15.17 -9.00 -4.80
CA ALA A 351 -14.78 -10.41 -4.72
C ALA A 351 -15.28 -11.21 -5.95
N GLY A 352 -16.51 -10.95 -6.39
CA GLY A 352 -17.10 -11.61 -7.56
C GLY A 352 -16.42 -11.24 -8.89
N VAL A 353 -16.00 -9.98 -9.06
CA VAL A 353 -15.19 -9.55 -10.21
C VAL A 353 -13.80 -10.20 -10.14
N ALA A 354 -13.11 -10.11 -9.01
CA ALA A 354 -11.79 -10.69 -8.82
C ALA A 354 -11.77 -12.22 -9.05
N TRP A 355 -12.77 -12.93 -8.52
CA TRP A 355 -12.91 -14.37 -8.74
C TRP A 355 -13.07 -14.72 -10.21
N ARG A 356 -13.92 -13.99 -10.95
CA ARG A 356 -14.11 -14.19 -12.39
C ARG A 356 -12.85 -13.87 -13.18
N THR A 357 -12.16 -12.78 -12.83
CA THR A 357 -10.87 -12.43 -13.43
C THR A 357 -9.84 -13.53 -13.18
N MET A 358 -9.73 -14.06 -11.97
CA MET A 358 -8.80 -15.14 -11.64
C MET A 358 -9.15 -16.44 -12.38
N ARG A 359 -10.43 -16.78 -12.47
CA ARG A 359 -10.93 -17.98 -13.14
C ARG A 359 -10.70 -17.97 -14.65
N GLU A 360 -10.83 -16.82 -15.29
CA GLU A 360 -10.70 -16.72 -16.75
C GLU A 360 -9.30 -16.28 -17.19
N ARG A 361 -8.63 -15.41 -16.41
CA ARG A 361 -7.36 -14.76 -16.74
C ARG A 361 -6.27 -14.92 -15.67
N GLY A 362 -6.34 -15.94 -14.81
CA GLY A 362 -5.38 -16.17 -13.73
C GLY A 362 -3.91 -16.25 -14.19
N SER A 363 -3.63 -16.94 -15.30
CA SER A 363 -2.30 -17.02 -15.91
C SER A 363 -1.76 -15.66 -16.33
N LEU A 364 -2.63 -14.79 -16.82
CA LEU A 364 -2.27 -13.46 -17.26
C LEU A 364 -2.04 -12.53 -16.08
N TYR A 365 -2.85 -12.64 -15.01
CA TYR A 365 -2.58 -11.99 -13.73
C TYR A 365 -1.22 -12.39 -13.15
N PHE A 366 -0.90 -13.70 -13.17
CA PHE A 366 0.42 -14.19 -12.76
C PHE A 366 1.55 -13.56 -13.60
N LEU A 367 1.45 -13.59 -14.93
CA LEU A 367 2.47 -13.01 -15.83
C LEU A 367 2.66 -11.51 -15.62
N VAL A 368 1.57 -10.75 -15.50
CA VAL A 368 1.62 -9.30 -15.24
C VAL A 368 2.30 -9.05 -13.89
N THR A 369 1.97 -9.82 -12.86
CA THR A 369 2.58 -9.66 -11.53
C THR A 369 4.06 -10.05 -11.53
N LEU A 370 4.44 -11.12 -12.24
CA LEU A 370 5.83 -11.53 -12.44
C LEU A 370 6.65 -10.42 -13.10
N VAL A 371 6.14 -9.87 -14.21
CA VAL A 371 6.85 -8.83 -14.96
C VAL A 371 6.94 -7.52 -14.19
N MET A 372 5.85 -7.07 -13.56
CA MET A 372 5.87 -5.86 -12.74
C MET A 372 6.75 -6.02 -11.50
N GLY A 373 6.70 -7.19 -10.85
CA GLY A 373 7.60 -7.53 -9.74
C GLY A 373 9.07 -7.53 -10.18
N THR A 374 9.37 -8.05 -11.38
CA THR A 374 10.74 -8.02 -11.94
C THR A 374 11.20 -6.59 -12.23
N PHE A 375 10.35 -5.74 -12.80
CA PHE A 375 10.67 -4.32 -12.97
C PHE A 375 10.89 -3.63 -11.63
N ALA A 376 10.05 -3.91 -10.63
CA ALA A 376 10.17 -3.35 -9.28
C ALA A 376 11.49 -3.78 -8.65
N PHE A 377 11.83 -5.07 -8.74
CA PHE A 377 13.09 -5.65 -8.30
C PHE A 377 14.30 -4.93 -8.91
N LEU A 378 14.36 -4.88 -10.24
CA LEU A 378 15.52 -4.34 -10.95
C LEU A 378 15.70 -2.84 -10.69
N SER A 379 14.62 -2.07 -10.77
CA SER A 379 14.67 -0.62 -10.61
C SER A 379 15.08 -0.21 -9.19
N THR A 380 14.44 -0.78 -8.16
CA THR A 380 14.76 -0.46 -6.77
C THR A 380 16.12 -0.99 -6.33
N SER A 381 16.53 -2.18 -6.78
CA SER A 381 17.90 -2.67 -6.57
C SER A 381 18.92 -1.72 -7.18
N THR A 382 18.71 -1.31 -8.44
CA THR A 382 19.65 -0.45 -9.14
C THR A 382 19.76 0.91 -8.47
N LEU A 383 18.64 1.55 -8.13
CA LEU A 383 18.62 2.86 -7.49
C LEU A 383 19.19 2.81 -6.07
N THR A 384 18.87 1.77 -5.30
CA THR A 384 19.46 1.54 -3.97
C THR A 384 20.98 1.38 -4.08
N ALA A 385 21.46 0.53 -4.99
CA ALA A 385 22.90 0.33 -5.19
C ALA A 385 23.63 1.61 -5.62
N LEU A 386 23.01 2.41 -6.51
CA LEU A 386 23.55 3.70 -6.94
C LEU A 386 23.65 4.67 -5.77
N MET A 387 22.59 4.84 -4.97
CA MET A 387 22.60 5.75 -3.82
C MET A 387 23.60 5.31 -2.75
N LEU A 388 23.65 4.01 -2.44
CA LEU A 388 24.58 3.46 -1.45
C LEU A 388 26.03 3.36 -1.93
N SER A 389 26.31 3.64 -3.22
CA SER A 389 27.68 3.77 -3.72
C SER A 389 28.33 5.11 -3.36
N HIS A 390 27.55 6.08 -2.91
CA HIS A 390 28.07 7.33 -2.36
C HIS A 390 28.75 7.12 -1.00
N PRO A 391 29.64 8.04 -0.58
CA PRO A 391 30.22 8.03 0.77
C PRO A 391 29.13 7.96 1.84
N ALA A 392 29.38 7.22 2.93
CA ALA A 392 28.43 7.06 4.01
C ALA A 392 28.15 8.39 4.70
N GLU A 393 27.00 8.97 4.40
CA GLU A 393 26.54 10.26 4.91
C GLU A 393 25.11 10.13 5.47
N PRO A 394 24.67 10.99 6.41
CA PRO A 394 23.36 10.92 7.03
C PRO A 394 22.15 10.94 6.07
N TRP A 395 22.31 11.48 4.86
CA TRP A 395 21.23 11.59 3.88
C TRP A 395 21.12 10.36 2.96
N VAL A 396 22.15 9.51 2.90
CA VAL A 396 22.29 8.48 1.86
C VAL A 396 21.23 7.38 1.97
N LEU A 397 20.98 6.86 3.17
CA LEU A 397 19.96 5.83 3.38
C LEU A 397 18.56 6.35 3.01
N MET A 398 18.24 7.55 3.47
CA MET A 398 16.96 8.20 3.20
C MET A 398 16.76 8.48 1.70
N ALA A 399 17.84 8.85 0.99
CA ALA A 399 17.80 9.03 -0.45
C ALA A 399 17.61 7.71 -1.20
N ALA A 400 18.30 6.64 -0.78
CA ALA A 400 18.12 5.30 -1.36
C ALA A 400 16.67 4.82 -1.25
N ASP A 401 16.04 5.03 -0.09
CA ASP A 401 14.64 4.68 0.16
C ASP A 401 13.73 5.53 -0.72
N PHE A 402 13.94 6.84 -0.78
CA PHE A 402 13.16 7.75 -1.61
C PHE A 402 13.15 7.38 -3.11
N TYR A 403 14.33 7.18 -3.70
CA TYR A 403 14.43 6.83 -5.12
C TYR A 403 13.80 5.46 -5.40
N SER A 404 13.91 4.52 -4.45
CA SER A 404 13.20 3.24 -4.53
C SER A 404 11.69 3.43 -4.52
N HIS A 405 11.16 4.34 -3.69
CA HIS A 405 9.72 4.66 -3.71
C HIS A 405 9.27 5.30 -5.02
N LEU A 406 10.04 6.23 -5.58
CA LEU A 406 9.70 6.83 -6.87
C LEU A 406 9.59 5.78 -7.99
N ALA A 407 10.55 4.85 -8.05
CA ALA A 407 10.52 3.78 -9.03
C ALA A 407 9.35 2.83 -8.80
N SER A 408 9.13 2.40 -7.55
CA SER A 408 8.08 1.45 -7.24
C SER A 408 6.68 2.04 -7.39
N LEU A 409 6.50 3.34 -7.11
CA LEU A 409 5.26 4.07 -7.37
C LEU A 409 4.90 4.09 -8.86
N ALA A 410 5.87 4.40 -9.73
CA ALA A 410 5.63 4.41 -11.18
C ALA A 410 5.24 3.02 -11.70
N ILE A 411 5.92 1.98 -11.20
CA ILE A 411 5.63 0.59 -11.55
C ILE A 411 4.28 0.15 -10.98
N GLY A 412 3.95 0.56 -9.75
CA GLY A 412 2.67 0.31 -9.11
C GLY A 412 1.50 0.92 -9.86
N LEU A 413 1.65 2.15 -10.38
CA LEU A 413 0.64 2.78 -11.23
C LEU A 413 0.41 2.01 -12.53
N TRP A 414 1.49 1.55 -13.16
CA TRP A 414 1.38 0.75 -14.37
C TRP A 414 0.75 -0.62 -14.07
N TYR A 415 1.16 -1.26 -12.97
CA TYR A 415 0.59 -2.53 -12.52
C TYR A 415 -0.90 -2.40 -12.21
N LEU A 416 -1.31 -1.40 -11.44
CA LEU A 416 -2.71 -1.12 -11.13
C LEU A 416 -3.54 -0.88 -12.40
N SER A 417 -2.99 -0.13 -13.36
CA SER A 417 -3.63 0.08 -14.67
C SER A 417 -3.84 -1.24 -15.42
N CYS A 418 -2.87 -2.16 -15.36
CA CYS A 418 -3.01 -3.50 -15.93
C CYS A 418 -4.06 -4.33 -15.18
N LEU A 419 -4.13 -4.24 -13.84
CA LEU A 419 -5.14 -4.94 -13.05
C LEU A 419 -6.56 -4.45 -13.37
N ILE A 420 -6.75 -3.15 -13.57
CA ILE A 420 -8.03 -2.57 -14.02
C ILE A 420 -8.41 -3.13 -15.41
N GLU A 421 -7.47 -3.17 -16.36
CA GLU A 421 -7.68 -3.76 -17.68
C GLU A 421 -8.05 -5.26 -17.62
N LEU A 422 -7.45 -6.00 -16.68
CA LEU A 422 -7.79 -7.41 -16.47
C LEU A 422 -9.21 -7.60 -15.93
N ALA A 423 -9.68 -6.69 -15.09
CA ALA A 423 -10.99 -6.76 -14.45
C ALA A 423 -12.14 -6.25 -15.35
N GLU A 424 -11.86 -5.30 -16.25
CA GLU A 424 -12.86 -4.60 -17.07
C GLU A 424 -13.84 -5.51 -17.81
N PRO A 425 -13.43 -6.61 -18.49
CA PRO A 425 -14.38 -7.48 -19.20
C PRO A 425 -15.40 -8.16 -18.29
N PHE A 426 -15.15 -8.21 -16.97
CA PHE A 426 -16.00 -8.86 -16.00
C PHE A 426 -16.86 -7.87 -15.19
N ALA A 427 -16.76 -6.56 -15.48
CA ALA A 427 -17.56 -5.52 -14.84
C ALA A 427 -19.08 -5.67 -15.11
N ALA A 428 -19.46 -6.25 -16.25
CA ALA A 428 -20.81 -6.15 -16.80
C ALA A 428 -21.80 -7.28 -16.46
N VAL A 429 -21.65 -8.00 -15.34
CA VAL A 429 -22.72 -8.91 -14.91
C VAL A 429 -23.59 -8.16 -13.89
N PRO A 430 -24.78 -7.67 -14.28
CA PRO A 430 -25.72 -7.13 -13.31
C PRO A 430 -25.97 -8.21 -12.27
N ALA A 431 -25.90 -7.81 -11.01
CA ALA A 431 -26.36 -8.63 -9.91
C ALA A 431 -27.77 -9.12 -10.25
N LEU A 432 -28.00 -10.41 -10.09
CA LEU A 432 -29.32 -11.06 -10.11
C LEU A 432 -30.33 -10.44 -9.13
N ASP A 433 -29.97 -9.36 -8.43
CA ASP A 433 -30.82 -8.59 -7.52
C ASP A 433 -31.86 -7.72 -8.26
N SER A 434 -31.76 -7.52 -9.59
CA SER A 434 -32.81 -6.82 -10.37
C SER A 434 -33.93 -7.71 -10.90
N MET A 435 -33.93 -9.01 -10.58
CA MET A 435 -35.06 -9.92 -10.90
C MET A 435 -35.98 -10.21 -9.71
N ALA A 436 -35.79 -9.53 -8.57
CA ALA A 436 -36.56 -9.74 -7.35
C ALA A 436 -37.31 -8.49 -6.85
N GLU A 437 -37.70 -7.58 -7.74
CA GLU A 437 -38.85 -6.70 -7.47
C GLU A 437 -40.09 -7.33 -8.11
N PRO A 438 -40.93 -8.06 -7.35
CA PRO A 438 -42.28 -8.30 -7.80
C PRO A 438 -42.99 -6.95 -7.87
N ASN A 439 -43.37 -6.55 -9.08
CA ASN A 439 -44.37 -5.53 -9.32
C ASN A 439 -45.67 -5.96 -8.62
N THR A 440 -45.83 -5.51 -7.38
CA THR A 440 -47.06 -5.55 -6.60
C THR A 440 -47.07 -4.20 -5.88
N HIS A 441 -47.89 -3.21 -6.23
CA HIS A 441 -49.34 -3.20 -6.40
C HIS A 441 -49.77 -1.78 -6.88
N PRO A 442 -51.06 -1.44 -6.87
CA PRO A 442 -52.09 -1.60 -7.91
C PRO A 442 -52.43 -0.29 -8.65
#